data_AF-A0AAW7D8N3-F1
#
_entry.id   AF-A0AAW7D8N3-F1
#
_cell.length_a   1.000
_cell.length_b   1.000
_cell.length_c   1.000
_cell.angle_alpha   90.00
_cell.angle_beta   90.00
_cell.angle_gamma   90.00
#
_symmetry.space_group_name_H-M   'P 1'
#
loop_
_entity.id
_entity.type
_entity.pdbx_description
1 polymer ?
#
loop_
_entity_poly.entity_id
_entity_poly.type
_entity_poly.pdbx_seq_one_letter_code
_entity_poly.pdbx_strand_id
1 'polypeptide(L)'
;METPLKIIAFIMLIFPTIYQGIAGFRTKDATVVKKIAWRAVLMQIMGTLLAYFIFIKIGQDKQVAIYVGFMFFTSLAILVLIQNILIYLKNNSNN
;
A
#
# COMPACT_ATOMS: atom_id res chain seq x y z
N MET A 1 25.86 2.99 8.25
CA MET A 1 25.08 1.95 7.53
C MET A 1 23.60 1.93 7.89
N GLU A 2 23.17 2.49 9.03
CA GLU A 2 21.77 2.44 9.48
C GLU A 2 20.81 3.33 8.68
N THR A 3 21.23 4.57 8.37
CA THR A 3 20.38 5.54 7.64
C THR A 3 19.94 5.05 6.26
N PRO A 4 20.84 4.50 5.41
CA PRO A 4 20.43 3.92 4.13
C PRO A 4 19.42 2.77 4.27
N LEU A 5 19.60 1.89 5.27
CA LEU A 5 18.70 0.76 5.50
C LEU A 5 17.32 1.21 5.98
N LYS A 6 17.23 2.26 6.80
CA LYS A 6 15.96 2.88 7.21
C LYS A 6 15.21 3.47 6.01
N ILE A 7 15.92 4.13 5.10
CA ILE A 7 15.32 4.66 3.86
C ILE A 7 14.78 3.53 2.99
N ILE A 8 15.55 2.45 2.81
CA ILE A 8 15.11 1.28 2.04
C ILE A 8 13.85 0.65 2.65
N ALA A 9 13.82 0.46 3.97
CA ALA A 9 12.66 -0.08 4.67
C ALA A 9 11.43 0.82 4.51
N PHE A 10 11.60 2.15 4.57
CA PHE A 10 10.51 3.09 4.32
C PHE A 10 9.98 2.99 2.88
N ILE A 11 10.87 2.93 1.88
CA ILE A 11 10.49 2.77 0.47
C ILE A 11 9.68 1.49 0.27
N MET A 12 10.10 0.38 0.89
CA MET A 12 9.39 -0.91 0.82
C MET A 12 7.97 -0.83 1.41
N LEU A 13 7.76 0.01 2.41
CA LEU A 13 6.47 0.19 3.08
C LEU A 13 5.52 1.13 2.33
N ILE A 14 6.04 2.20 1.70
CA ILE A 14 5.22 3.20 1.01
C ILE A 14 4.89 2.83 -0.45
N PHE A 15 5.77 2.08 -1.11
CA PHE A 15 5.64 1.73 -2.53
C PHE A 15 4.29 1.09 -2.91
N PRO A 16 3.74 0.13 -2.13
CA PRO A 16 2.45 -0.48 -2.46
C PRO A 16 1.30 0.55 -2.47
N THR A 17 1.34 1.52 -1.55
CA THR A 17 0.36 2.61 -1.47
C THR A 17 0.44 3.53 -2.69
N ILE A 18 1.65 3.89 -3.11
CA ILE A 18 1.87 4.69 -4.33
C ILE A 18 1.38 3.93 -5.57
N TYR A 19 1.71 2.64 -5.68
CA TYR A 19 1.25 1.78 -6.77
C TYR A 19 -0.28 1.73 -6.86
N GLN A 20 -0.97 1.52 -5.74
CA GLN A 20 -2.44 1.49 -5.70
C GLN A 20 -3.06 2.84 -6.07
N GLY A 21 -2.45 3.94 -5.63
CA GLY A 21 -2.87 5.29 -5.99
C GLY A 21 -2.83 5.47 -7.52
N ILE A 22 -1.67 5.28 -8.13
CA ILE A 22 -1.48 5.52 -9.56
C ILE A 22 -2.30 4.54 -10.41
N ALA A 23 -2.16 3.23 -10.15
CA ALA A 23 -2.80 2.22 -10.98
C ALA A 23 -4.31 2.15 -10.75
N GLY A 24 -4.76 2.31 -9.49
CA GLY A 24 -6.17 2.25 -9.14
C GLY A 24 -6.98 3.45 -9.59
N PHE A 25 -6.43 4.67 -9.62
CA PHE A 25 -7.14 5.84 -10.18
C PHE A 25 -7.11 5.88 -11.71
N ARG A 26 -6.20 5.16 -12.37
CA ARG A 26 -6.14 5.09 -13.84
C ARG A 26 -7.23 4.20 -14.44
N THR A 27 -7.74 3.23 -13.68
CA THR A 27 -8.78 2.30 -14.16
C THR A 27 -10.18 2.88 -14.01
N LYS A 28 -11.04 2.57 -14.98
CA LYS A 28 -12.47 2.93 -14.98
C LYS A 28 -13.38 1.75 -14.59
N ASP A 29 -12.80 0.58 -14.35
CA ASP A 29 -13.49 -0.67 -14.05
C ASP A 29 -13.20 -1.14 -12.62
N ALA A 30 -14.26 -1.38 -11.84
CA ALA A 30 -14.20 -1.83 -10.45
C ALA A 30 -13.55 -3.22 -10.30
N THR A 31 -13.71 -4.10 -11.29
CA THR A 31 -13.08 -5.43 -11.26
C THR A 31 -11.57 -5.33 -11.37
N VAL A 32 -11.08 -4.39 -12.18
CA VAL A 32 -9.66 -4.09 -12.34
C VAL A 32 -9.11 -3.41 -11.09
N VAL A 33 -9.86 -2.48 -10.45
CA VAL A 33 -9.48 -1.90 -9.14
C VAL A 33 -9.25 -3.00 -8.12
N LYS A 34 -10.18 -3.97 -8.01
CA LYS A 34 -10.06 -5.10 -7.07
C LYS A 34 -8.81 -5.94 -7.33
N LYS A 35 -8.48 -6.20 -8.59
CA LYS A 35 -7.26 -6.93 -8.97
C LYS A 35 -5.98 -6.18 -8.60
N ILE A 36 -5.95 -4.86 -8.83
CA ILE A 36 -4.81 -4.01 -8.45
C ILE A 36 -4.69 -3.95 -6.92
N ALA A 37 -5.80 -3.80 -6.21
CA ALA A 37 -5.86 -3.80 -4.75
C ALA A 37 -5.27 -5.08 -4.16
N TRP A 38 -5.62 -6.24 -4.71
CA TRP A 38 -5.07 -7.51 -4.23
C TRP A 38 -3.56 -7.61 -4.42
N ARG A 39 -3.04 -7.09 -5.54
CA ARG A 39 -1.59 -7.00 -5.76
C ARG A 39 -0.93 -6.05 -4.76
N ALA A 40 -1.54 -4.89 -4.52
CA ALA A 40 -1.03 -3.92 -3.54
C ALA A 40 -1.01 -4.48 -2.12
N VAL A 41 -2.04 -5.24 -1.72
CA VAL A 41 -2.09 -5.95 -0.44
C VAL A 41 -0.94 -6.95 -0.30
N LEU A 42 -0.71 -7.80 -1.30
CA LEU A 42 0.40 -8.75 -1.28
C LEU A 42 1.76 -8.04 -1.20
N MET A 43 1.93 -6.94 -1.94
CA MET A 43 3.13 -6.12 -1.86
C MET A 43 3.30 -5.46 -0.49
N GLN A 44 2.22 -5.03 0.17
CA GLN A 44 2.27 -4.46 1.51
C GLN A 44 2.72 -5.49 2.55
N ILE A 45 2.20 -6.72 2.48
CA ILE A 45 2.61 -7.80 3.37
C ILE A 45 4.10 -8.10 3.18
N MET A 46 4.54 -8.26 1.93
CA MET A 46 5.96 -8.52 1.63
C MET A 46 6.88 -7.36 2.04
N GLY A 47 6.49 -6.12 1.74
CA GLY A 47 7.24 -4.92 2.14
C GLY A 47 7.35 -4.78 3.66
N THR A 48 6.29 -5.12 4.39
CA THR A 48 6.29 -5.12 5.87
C THR A 48 7.22 -6.18 6.44
N LEU A 49 7.21 -7.40 5.89
CA LEU A 49 8.14 -8.46 6.30
C LEU A 49 9.60 -8.08 6.02
N LEU A 50 9.89 -7.52 4.84
CA LEU A 50 11.24 -7.07 4.50
C LEU A 50 11.71 -5.94 5.42
N ALA A 51 10.86 -4.94 5.69
CA ALA A 51 11.15 -3.89 6.64
C ALA A 51 11.38 -4.46 8.05
N TYR A 52 10.58 -5.42 8.50
CA TYR A 52 10.75 -6.08 9.79
C TYR A 52 12.14 -6.74 9.93
N PHE A 53 12.60 -7.48 8.91
CA PHE A 53 13.95 -8.07 8.92
C PHE A 53 15.05 -7.01 8.89
N ILE A 54 14.86 -5.91 8.15
CA ILE A 54 15.82 -4.80 8.14
C ILE A 54 15.94 -4.18 9.53
N PHE A 55 14.80 -3.94 10.22
CA PHE A 55 14.78 -3.36 11.57
C PHE A 55 15.45 -4.27 12.60
N ILE A 56 15.25 -5.59 12.51
CA ILE A 56 16.00 -6.57 13.32
C ILE A 56 17.50 -6.45 13.07
N LYS A 57 17.92 -6.38 11.80
CA LYS A 57 19.34 -6.34 11.41
C LYS A 57 20.07 -5.09 11.91
N ILE A 58 19.38 -3.95 12.02
CA ILE A 58 19.94 -2.69 12.51
C ILE A 58 19.75 -2.50 14.03
N GLY A 59 19.27 -3.52 14.76
CA GLY A 59 19.07 -3.46 16.21
C GLY A 59 17.98 -2.48 16.66
N GLN A 60 17.06 -2.10 15.78
CA GLN A 60 15.95 -1.19 16.07
C GLN A 60 14.68 -1.95 16.44
N ASP A 61 13.71 -1.24 17.01
CA ASP A 61 12.43 -1.86 17.35
C ASP A 61 11.67 -2.29 16.09
N LYS A 62 11.64 -3.61 15.89
CA LYS A 62 10.95 -4.30 14.81
C LYS A 62 9.43 -4.08 14.83
N GLN A 63 8.84 -3.70 15.97
CA GLN A 63 7.41 -3.37 16.02
C GLN A 63 7.09 -2.12 15.19
N VAL A 64 8.03 -1.18 15.05
CA VAL A 64 7.84 0.01 14.19
C VAL A 64 7.51 -0.40 12.76
N ALA A 65 8.18 -1.41 12.21
CA ALA A 65 7.87 -1.91 10.87
C ALA A 65 6.44 -2.45 10.77
N ILE A 66 5.95 -3.13 11.81
CA ILE A 66 4.58 -3.67 11.87
C ILE A 66 3.56 -2.54 11.97
N TYR A 67 3.74 -1.59 12.88
CA TYR A 67 2.81 -0.46 13.05
C TYR A 67 2.73 0.40 11.78
N VAL A 68 3.88 0.73 11.18
CA VAL A 68 3.93 1.51 9.94
C VAL A 68 3.37 0.70 8.77
N GLY A 69 3.68 -0.60 8.69
CA GLY A 69 3.09 -1.51 7.70
C GLY A 69 1.56 -1.57 7.78
N PHE A 70 1.00 -1.61 9.00
CA PHE A 70 -0.43 -1.58 9.22
C PHE A 70 -1.05 -0.22 8.85
N MET A 71 -0.39 0.89 9.16
CA MET A 71 -0.82 2.24 8.77
C MET A 71 -0.93 2.40 7.23
N PHE A 72 0.05 1.88 6.50
CA PHE A 72 -0.01 1.87 5.02
C PHE A 72 -1.06 0.90 4.49
N PHE A 73 -1.27 -0.25 5.15
CA PHE A 73 -2.35 -1.15 4.82
C PHE A 73 -3.74 -0.50 4.98
N THR A 74 -3.97 0.22 6.07
CA THR A 74 -5.23 0.98 6.26
C THR A 74 -5.38 2.08 5.20
N SER A 75 -4.28 2.74 4.82
CA SER A 75 -4.29 3.74 3.76
C SER A 75 -4.67 3.13 2.40
N LEU A 76 -4.17 1.93 2.09
CA LEU A 76 -4.57 1.16 0.91
C LEU A 76 -6.07 0.85 0.91
N ALA A 77 -6.62 0.39 2.04
CA ALA A 77 -8.04 0.08 2.15
C ALA A 77 -8.91 1.31 1.88
N ILE A 78 -8.53 2.47 2.44
CA ILE A 78 -9.21 3.75 2.22
C ILE A 78 -9.14 4.16 0.74
N LEU A 79 -7.97 4.06 0.10
CA LEU A 79 -7.82 4.37 -1.32
C LEU A 79 -8.74 3.52 -2.21
N VAL A 80 -8.82 2.21 -1.93
CA VAL A 80 -9.69 1.30 -2.68
C VAL A 80 -11.16 1.65 -2.50
N LEU A 81 -11.56 2.03 -1.27
CA LEU A 81 -12.92 2.47 -0.98
C LEU A 81 -13.27 3.73 -1.78
N ILE A 82 -12.40 4.75 -1.76
CA ILE A 82 -12.58 5.99 -2.53
C ILE A 82 -12.71 5.67 -4.03
N GLN A 83 -11.84 4.81 -4.56
CA GLN A 83 -11.87 4.41 -5.98
C GLN A 83 -13.21 3.76 -6.36
N ASN A 84 -13.74 2.86 -5.53
CA ASN A 84 -15.03 2.24 -5.78
C ASN A 84 -16.19 3.24 -5.73
N ILE A 85 -16.18 4.18 -4.77
CA ILE A 85 -17.19 5.24 -4.68
C ILE A 85 -17.17 6.12 -5.94
N LEU A 86 -15.99 6.54 -6.40
CA LEU A 86 -15.87 7.38 -7.59
C LEU A 86 -16.33 6.66 -8.86
N ILE A 87 -16.03 5.37 -9.00
CA ILE A 87 -16.52 4.56 -10.12
C ILE A 87 -18.06 4.45 -10.08
N TYR A 88 -18.63 4.21 -8.90
CA TYR A 88 -20.08 4.15 -8.71
C TYR A 88 -20.76 5.47 -9.10
N LEU A 89 -20.28 6.61 -8.57
CA LEU A 89 -20.83 7.93 -8.88
C LEU A 89 -20.78 8.24 -10.37
N LYS A 90 -19.65 7.93 -11.01
CA LYS A 90 -19.49 8.12 -12.46
C LYS A 90 -20.46 7.27 -13.27
N ASN A 91 -20.64 5.99 -12.91
CA ASN A 91 -21.54 5.09 -13.63
C ASN A 91 -23.01 5.55 -13.48
N ASN A 92 -23.40 6.05 -12.31
CA ASN A 92 -24.74 6.59 -12.10
C ASN A 92 -24.96 7.97 -12.74
N SER A 93 -23.93 8.80 -12.87
CA SER A 93 -24.04 10.10 -13.55
C SER A 93 -24.13 9.98 -15.08
N ASN A 94 -23.71 8.86 -15.64
CA ASN A 94 -23.74 8.59 -17.08
C ASN A 94 -24.97 7.79 -17.53
N ASN A 95 -25.84 7.40 -16.59
CA ASN A 95 -27.16 6.81 -16.83
C ASN A 95 -28.23 7.90 -16.75
#